data_AF-A0A7S3H2W2-F1
#
_entry.id   AF-A0A7S3H2W2-F1
#
_cell.length_a   1.000
_cell.length_b   1.000
_cell.length_c   1.000
_cell.angle_alpha   90.00
_cell.angle_beta   90.00
_cell.angle_gamma   90.00
#
_symmetry.space_group_name_H-M   'P 1'
#
loop_
_entity.id
_entity.type
_entity.pdbx_description
1 polymer ?
#
loop_
_entity_poly.entity_id
_entity_poly.type
_entity_poly.pdbx_seq_one_letter_code
_entity_poly.pdbx_strand_id
1 'polypeptide(L)'
;AKRKKEAEIDRICSRHYGDFLTSVSEMLKLRGAASNLTTLVTDVHRKFNTTGSDLVQVVNELNAIQTERENARKLLQSTLQCKKISALMVKTKEQIESDDHYNAMRTIESIQTEAKLLQVKSMTACLDSWLPIAINKLLYGARTEADGFVADIREHVEVLGSTILSRQAHLNVGNATPNINNDSTAGQSQTAQSGRRGSG
;
A
#
# COMPACT_ATOMS: atom_id res chain seq x y z
N ALA A 1 -113.10 5.91 -32.77
CA ALA A 1 -111.80 5.36 -33.23
C ALA A 1 -110.67 6.38 -33.16
N LYS A 2 -110.82 7.57 -33.76
CA LYS A 2 -109.77 8.61 -33.84
C LYS A 2 -109.24 9.10 -32.47
N ARG A 3 -110.12 9.52 -31.55
CA ARG A 3 -109.75 9.93 -30.18
C ARG A 3 -109.01 8.85 -29.37
N LYS A 4 -109.32 7.57 -29.59
CA LYS A 4 -108.62 6.45 -28.94
C LYS A 4 -107.18 6.31 -29.46
N LYS A 5 -106.95 6.52 -30.76
CA LYS A 5 -105.61 6.50 -31.33
C LYS A 5 -104.78 7.71 -30.90
N GLU A 6 -105.38 8.89 -30.83
CA GLU A 6 -104.70 10.10 -30.31
C GLU A 6 -104.28 9.90 -28.85
N ALA A 7 -105.16 9.36 -28.00
CA ALA A 7 -104.83 9.05 -26.61
C ALA A 7 -103.73 7.97 -26.46
N GLU A 8 -103.70 6.98 -27.35
CA GLU A 8 -102.63 5.96 -27.40
C GLU A 8 -101.28 6.58 -27.79
N ILE A 9 -101.27 7.45 -28.80
CA ILE A 9 -100.07 8.18 -29.25
C ILE A 9 -99.54 9.05 -28.11
N ASP A 10 -100.40 9.85 -27.46
CA ASP A 10 -99.98 10.70 -26.35
C ASP A 10 -99.39 9.89 -25.19
N ARG A 11 -99.95 8.72 -24.89
CA ARG A 11 -99.47 7.83 -23.82
C ARG A 11 -98.10 7.24 -24.15
N ILE A 12 -97.90 6.80 -25.39
CA ILE A 12 -96.62 6.26 -25.86
C ILE A 12 -95.55 7.37 -25.92
N CYS A 13 -95.89 8.54 -26.46
CA CYS A 13 -95.00 9.70 -26.51
C CYS A 13 -94.59 10.17 -25.12
N SER A 14 -95.54 10.24 -24.18
CA SER A 14 -95.25 10.62 -22.79
C SER A 14 -94.30 9.63 -22.11
N ARG A 15 -94.48 8.32 -22.34
CA ARG A 15 -93.58 7.29 -21.84
C ARG A 15 -92.17 7.42 -22.43
N HIS A 16 -92.06 7.50 -23.76
CA HIS A 16 -90.75 7.62 -24.40
C HIS A 16 -90.03 8.91 -24.05
N TYR A 17 -90.76 10.01 -23.82
CA TYR A 17 -90.17 11.24 -23.32
C TYR A 17 -89.64 11.08 -21.90
N GLY A 18 -90.37 10.40 -21.00
CA GLY A 18 -89.90 10.07 -19.66
C GLY A 18 -88.67 9.14 -19.64
N ASP A 19 -88.66 8.10 -20.49
CA ASP A 19 -87.53 7.19 -20.65
C ASP A 19 -86.29 7.96 -21.16
N PHE A 20 -86.48 8.83 -22.16
CA PHE A 20 -85.42 9.70 -22.68
C PHE A 20 -84.86 10.64 -21.60
N LEU A 21 -85.73 11.32 -20.84
CA LEU A 21 -85.29 12.19 -19.75
C LEU A 21 -84.51 11.43 -18.68
N THR A 22 -84.90 10.18 -18.39
CA THR A 22 -84.19 9.31 -17.44
C THR A 22 -82.79 8.98 -17.95
N SER A 23 -82.66 8.55 -19.21
CA SER A 23 -81.35 8.27 -19.82
C SER A 23 -80.45 9.51 -19.89
N VAL A 24 -81.00 10.69 -20.17
CA VAL A 24 -80.24 11.96 -20.14
C VAL A 24 -79.74 12.27 -18.73
N SER A 25 -80.59 12.08 -17.71
CA SER A 25 -80.20 12.28 -16.30
C SER A 25 -79.08 11.32 -15.87
N GLU A 26 -79.14 10.05 -16.28
CA GLU A 26 -78.09 9.07 -16.02
C GLU A 26 -76.78 9.43 -16.72
N MET A 27 -76.84 9.85 -17.99
CA MET A 27 -75.66 10.30 -18.73
C MET A 27 -74.98 11.51 -18.06
N LEU A 28 -75.77 12.46 -17.53
CA LEU A 28 -75.23 13.59 -16.78
C LEU A 28 -74.56 13.17 -15.47
N LYS A 29 -75.13 12.20 -14.74
CA LYS A 29 -74.51 11.62 -13.54
C LYS A 29 -73.20 10.90 -13.88
N LEU A 30 -73.19 10.09 -14.93
CA LEU A 30 -71.99 9.41 -15.44
C LEU A 30 -70.91 10.41 -15.81
N ARG A 31 -71.26 11.51 -16.48
CA ARG A 31 -70.33 12.60 -16.79
C ARG A 31 -69.73 13.21 -15.52
N GLY A 32 -70.55 13.46 -14.49
CA GLY A 32 -70.07 13.97 -13.20
C GLY A 32 -69.11 13.00 -12.52
N ALA A 33 -69.45 11.70 -12.49
CA ALA A 33 -68.58 10.66 -11.93
C ALA A 33 -67.26 10.54 -12.69
N ALA A 34 -67.29 10.58 -14.03
CA ALA A 34 -66.09 10.57 -14.86
C ALA A 34 -65.19 11.80 -14.58
N SER A 35 -65.79 12.98 -14.47
CA SER A 35 -65.06 14.21 -14.12
C SER A 35 -64.36 14.09 -12.76
N ASN A 36 -65.05 13.57 -11.75
CA ASN A 36 -64.47 13.35 -10.41
C ASN A 36 -63.31 12.35 -10.45
N LEU A 37 -63.46 11.26 -11.21
CA LEU A 37 -62.40 10.28 -11.40
C LEU A 37 -61.17 10.91 -12.07
N THR A 38 -61.37 11.73 -13.11
CA THR A 38 -60.28 12.46 -13.75
C THR A 38 -59.54 13.34 -12.73
N THR A 39 -60.25 14.11 -11.91
CA THR A 39 -59.64 14.94 -10.85
C THR A 39 -58.82 14.09 -9.87
N LEU A 40 -59.36 12.94 -9.44
CA LEU A 40 -58.66 12.04 -8.53
C LEU A 40 -57.38 11.47 -9.16
N VAL A 41 -57.46 11.00 -10.41
CA VAL A 41 -56.31 10.47 -11.15
C VAL A 41 -55.24 11.54 -11.31
N THR A 42 -55.61 12.78 -11.62
CA THR A 42 -54.67 13.90 -11.72
C THR A 42 -54.02 14.22 -10.37
N ASP A 43 -54.77 14.20 -9.27
CA ASP A 43 -54.23 14.45 -7.93
C ASP A 43 -53.24 13.35 -7.49
N VAL A 44 -53.59 12.08 -7.73
CA VAL A 44 -52.68 10.95 -7.48
C VAL A 44 -51.44 11.02 -8.34
N HIS A 45 -51.58 11.32 -9.63
CA HIS A 45 -50.43 11.48 -10.52
C HIS A 45 -49.52 12.62 -10.08
N ARG A 46 -50.09 13.75 -9.64
CA ARG A 46 -49.32 14.88 -9.11
C ARG A 46 -48.55 14.48 -7.86
N LYS A 47 -49.21 13.86 -6.88
CA LYS A 47 -48.57 13.37 -5.65
C LYS A 47 -47.48 12.34 -5.94
N PHE A 48 -47.76 11.40 -6.81
CA PHE A 48 -46.79 10.38 -7.25
C PHE A 48 -45.55 11.02 -7.89
N ASN A 49 -45.73 11.99 -8.80
CA ASN A 49 -44.61 12.68 -9.42
C ASN A 49 -43.80 13.52 -8.41
N THR A 50 -44.47 14.20 -7.47
CA THR A 50 -43.77 14.94 -6.41
C THR A 50 -42.94 13.99 -5.55
N THR A 51 -43.54 12.93 -5.00
CA THR A 51 -42.80 11.94 -4.20
C THR A 51 -41.70 11.26 -5.00
N GLY A 52 -41.94 10.98 -6.29
CA GLY A 52 -40.94 10.41 -7.18
C GLY A 52 -39.75 11.36 -7.40
N SER A 53 -40.01 12.65 -7.56
CA SER A 53 -38.98 13.68 -7.68
C SER A 53 -38.15 13.78 -6.39
N ASP A 54 -38.80 13.81 -5.23
CA ASP A 54 -38.14 13.87 -3.93
C ASP A 54 -37.26 12.63 -3.70
N LEU A 55 -37.75 11.45 -4.08
CA LEU A 55 -36.98 10.20 -3.99
C LEU A 55 -35.73 10.24 -4.88
N VAL A 56 -35.86 10.72 -6.11
CA VAL A 56 -34.71 10.87 -7.02
C VAL A 56 -33.67 11.83 -6.44
N GLN A 57 -34.11 12.93 -5.81
CA GLN A 57 -33.20 13.85 -5.13
C GLN A 57 -32.43 13.14 -4.01
N VAL A 58 -33.12 12.43 -3.12
CA VAL A 58 -32.48 11.69 -2.00
C VAL A 58 -31.48 10.65 -2.51
N VAL A 59 -31.80 9.94 -3.59
CA VAL A 59 -30.89 8.95 -4.19
C VAL A 59 -29.62 9.64 -4.74
N ASN A 60 -29.76 10.82 -5.35
CA ASN A 60 -28.60 11.57 -5.84
C ASN A 60 -27.72 12.06 -4.68
N GLU A 61 -28.32 12.57 -3.60
CA GLU A 61 -27.61 12.96 -2.39
C GLU A 61 -26.87 11.77 -1.75
N LEU A 62 -27.53 10.61 -1.67
CA LEU A 62 -26.92 9.37 -1.18
C LEU A 62 -25.72 8.95 -2.03
N ASN A 63 -25.80 9.06 -3.35
CA ASN A 63 -24.70 8.72 -4.25
C ASN A 63 -23.51 9.69 -4.09
N ALA A 64 -23.78 10.98 -3.88
CA ALA A 64 -22.75 11.97 -3.57
C ALA A 64 -22.02 11.62 -2.26
N ILE A 65 -22.77 11.32 -1.19
CA ILE A 65 -22.20 10.88 0.09
C ILE A 65 -21.40 9.58 -0.06
N GLN A 66 -21.88 8.63 -0.85
CA GLN A 66 -21.17 7.37 -1.08
C GLN A 66 -19.83 7.59 -1.79
N THR A 67 -19.78 8.52 -2.74
CA THR A 67 -18.54 8.92 -3.41
C THR A 67 -17.57 9.58 -2.43
N GLU A 68 -18.07 10.51 -1.61
CA GLU A 68 -17.26 11.15 -0.56
C GLU A 68 -16.71 10.12 0.44
N ARG A 69 -17.55 9.17 0.87
CA ARG A 69 -17.15 8.07 1.77
C ARG A 69 -16.02 7.24 1.17
N GLU A 70 -16.09 6.92 -0.12
CA GLU A 70 -15.04 6.15 -0.79
C GLU A 70 -13.73 6.94 -0.91
N ASN A 71 -13.83 8.24 -1.18
CA ASN A 71 -12.66 9.12 -1.19
C ASN A 71 -12.03 9.22 0.22
N ALA A 72 -12.84 9.38 1.26
CA ALA A 72 -12.39 9.39 2.65
C ALA A 72 -11.72 8.07 3.04
N ARG A 73 -12.27 6.93 2.62
CA ARG A 73 -11.68 5.61 2.85
C ARG A 73 -10.31 5.46 2.19
N LYS A 74 -10.16 5.91 0.94
CA LYS A 74 -8.88 5.92 0.23
C LYS A 74 -7.85 6.82 0.93
N LEU A 75 -8.26 8.02 1.33
CA LEU A 75 -7.39 8.95 2.07
C LEU A 75 -6.92 8.34 3.40
N LEU A 76 -7.82 7.70 4.15
CA LEU A 76 -7.48 7.02 5.40
C LEU A 76 -6.47 5.89 5.15
N GLN A 77 -6.71 5.06 4.13
CA GLN A 77 -5.79 3.98 3.76
C GLN A 77 -4.40 4.51 3.42
N SER A 78 -4.31 5.55 2.58
CA SER A 78 -3.05 6.20 2.23
C SER A 78 -2.35 6.82 3.45
N THR A 79 -3.12 7.42 4.36
CA THR A 79 -2.58 8.00 5.61
C THR A 79 -2.01 6.93 6.53
N LEU A 80 -2.68 5.79 6.66
CA LEU A 80 -2.20 4.64 7.45
C LEU A 80 -0.93 4.03 6.85
N GLN A 81 -0.84 3.95 5.52
CA GLN A 81 0.38 3.53 4.83
C GLN A 81 1.55 4.49 5.12
N CYS A 82 1.32 5.81 5.01
CA CYS A 82 2.31 6.82 5.36
C CYS A 82 2.78 6.67 6.81
N LYS A 83 1.85 6.48 7.76
CA LYS A 83 2.18 6.25 9.18
C LYS A 83 3.08 5.03 9.36
N LYS A 84 2.75 3.91 8.71
CA LYS A 84 3.55 2.67 8.79
C LYS A 84 4.97 2.89 8.27
N ILE A 85 5.10 3.53 7.11
CA ILE A 85 6.41 3.84 6.52
C ILE A 85 7.21 4.78 7.43
N SER A 86 6.61 5.86 7.93
CA SER A 86 7.29 6.78 8.84
C SER A 86 7.76 6.07 10.12
N ALA A 87 6.95 5.17 10.68
CA ALA A 87 7.36 4.37 11.84
C ALA A 87 8.55 3.45 11.53
N LEU A 88 8.58 2.83 10.35
CA LEU A 88 9.73 2.02 9.91
C LEU A 88 10.98 2.88 9.70
N MET A 89 10.85 4.09 9.14
CA MET A 89 11.98 5.02 8.98
C MET A 89 12.59 5.43 10.33
N VAL A 90 11.74 5.72 11.33
CA VAL A 90 12.20 6.01 12.69
C VAL A 90 12.90 4.79 13.28
N LYS A 91 12.30 3.59 13.17
CA LYS A 91 12.91 2.35 13.66
C LYS A 91 14.27 2.08 13.02
N THR A 92 14.41 2.27 11.71
CA THR A 92 15.70 2.14 11.02
C THR A 92 16.74 3.10 11.59
N LYS A 93 16.36 4.35 11.86
CA LYS A 93 17.26 5.32 12.47
C LYS A 93 17.75 4.85 13.85
N GLU A 94 16.84 4.37 14.70
CA GLU A 94 17.17 3.83 16.03
C GLU A 94 18.08 2.60 15.95
N GLN A 95 17.85 1.71 14.99
CA GLN A 95 18.68 0.52 14.77
C GLN A 95 20.09 0.87 14.30
N ILE A 96 20.21 1.87 13.43
CA ILE A 96 21.52 2.40 13.00
C ILE A 96 22.26 3.04 14.19
N GLU A 97 21.55 3.72 15.09
CA GLU A 97 22.15 4.33 16.28
C GLU A 97 22.52 3.32 17.38
N SER A 98 21.93 2.12 17.34
CA SER A 98 22.19 1.03 18.29
C SER A 98 23.20 0.00 17.75
N ASP A 99 23.89 0.29 16.63
CA ASP A 99 24.81 -0.61 15.92
C ASP A 99 24.20 -1.98 15.54
N ASP A 100 22.88 -2.06 15.41
CA ASP A 100 22.18 -3.27 14.97
C ASP A 100 22.03 -3.28 13.45
N HIS A 101 23.18 -3.43 12.79
CA HIS A 101 23.33 -3.26 11.34
C HIS A 101 22.47 -4.26 10.54
N TYR A 102 22.33 -5.49 11.05
CA TYR A 102 21.54 -6.53 10.42
C TYR A 102 20.03 -6.21 10.43
N ASN A 103 19.49 -5.84 11.60
CA ASN A 103 18.07 -5.52 11.68
C ASN A 103 17.72 -4.19 10.99
N ALA A 104 18.66 -3.24 10.96
CA ALA A 104 18.53 -2.01 10.17
C ALA A 104 18.38 -2.33 8.67
N MET A 105 19.23 -3.18 8.12
CA MET A 105 19.17 -3.58 6.71
C MET A 105 17.85 -4.26 6.37
N ARG A 106 17.40 -5.21 7.19
CA ARG A 106 16.12 -5.90 7.01
C ARG A 106 14.92 -4.95 7.07
N THR A 107 14.98 -3.94 7.93
CA THR A 107 13.93 -2.92 8.04
C THR A 107 13.91 -2.03 6.80
N ILE A 108 15.06 -1.67 6.24
CA ILE A 108 15.18 -0.92 4.97
C ILE A 108 14.57 -1.71 3.80
N GLU A 109 14.82 -3.00 3.70
CA GLU A 109 14.19 -3.86 2.67
C GLU A 109 12.66 -3.89 2.80
N SER A 110 12.16 -3.97 4.04
CA SER A 110 10.73 -3.88 4.32
C SER A 110 10.16 -2.52 3.89
N ILE A 111 10.89 -1.42 4.12
CA ILE A 111 10.49 -0.08 3.65
C ILE A 111 10.41 -0.05 2.12
N GLN A 112 11.38 -0.60 1.40
CA GLN A 112 11.36 -0.64 -0.07
C GLN A 112 10.17 -1.44 -0.62
N THR A 113 9.77 -2.51 0.06
CA THR A 113 8.61 -3.32 -0.33
C THR A 113 7.30 -2.56 -0.10
N GLU A 114 7.16 -1.91 1.05
CA GLU A 114 5.98 -1.09 1.38
C GLU A 114 5.89 0.18 0.52
N ALA A 115 7.03 0.76 0.13
CA ALA A 115 7.09 1.94 -0.73
C ALA A 115 6.50 1.69 -2.12
N LYS A 116 6.61 0.46 -2.66
CA LYS A 116 5.99 0.08 -3.95
C LYS A 116 4.46 0.16 -3.92
N LEU A 117 3.84 0.02 -2.75
CA LEU A 117 2.39 0.07 -2.56
C LEU A 117 1.89 1.50 -2.26
N LEU A 118 2.79 2.45 -2.13
CA LEU A 118 2.48 3.81 -1.73
C LEU A 118 1.98 4.64 -2.91
N GLN A 119 0.78 5.21 -2.78
CA GLN A 119 0.18 6.06 -3.81
C GLN A 119 0.42 7.57 -3.57
N VAL A 120 1.09 7.93 -2.48
CA VAL A 120 1.29 9.31 -2.03
C VAL A 120 2.62 9.86 -2.54
N LYS A 121 2.56 10.67 -3.60
CA LYS A 121 3.75 11.23 -4.28
C LYS A 121 4.71 11.99 -3.36
N SER A 122 4.19 12.79 -2.43
CA SER A 122 5.02 13.58 -1.51
C SER A 122 5.85 12.71 -0.57
N MET A 123 5.25 11.61 -0.08
CA MET A 123 5.94 10.66 0.77
C MET A 123 6.95 9.83 -0.04
N THR A 124 6.62 9.43 -1.27
CA THR A 124 7.58 8.76 -2.17
C THR A 124 8.81 9.63 -2.42
N ALA A 125 8.62 10.91 -2.75
CA ALA A 125 9.74 11.83 -2.98
C ALA A 125 10.62 12.03 -1.72
N CYS A 126 9.99 12.12 -0.54
CA CYS A 126 10.72 12.15 0.74
C CYS A 126 11.56 10.87 0.91
N LEU A 127 10.95 9.71 0.63
CA LEU A 127 11.59 8.41 0.79
C LEU A 127 12.75 8.21 -0.20
N ASP A 128 12.59 8.63 -1.45
CA ASP A 128 13.64 8.58 -2.47
C ASP A 128 14.88 9.41 -2.08
N SER A 129 14.67 10.53 -1.37
CA SER A 129 15.77 11.35 -0.84
C SER A 129 16.42 10.76 0.41
N TRP A 130 15.60 10.18 1.31
CA TRP A 130 16.06 9.68 2.61
C TRP A 130 16.73 8.31 2.53
N LEU A 131 16.20 7.41 1.70
CA LEU A 131 16.67 6.04 1.55
C LEU A 131 18.18 5.93 1.26
N PRO A 132 18.75 6.66 0.29
CA PRO A 132 20.20 6.61 0.05
C PRO A 132 21.01 7.15 1.22
N ILE A 133 20.51 8.16 1.95
CA ILE A 133 21.19 8.71 3.12
C ILE A 133 21.24 7.67 4.24
N ALA A 134 20.12 6.99 4.51
CA ALA A 134 20.03 5.94 5.52
C ALA A 134 20.96 4.76 5.20
N ILE A 135 20.97 4.31 3.93
CA ILE A 135 21.86 3.21 3.48
C ILE A 135 23.33 3.61 3.64
N ASN A 136 23.72 4.80 3.21
CA ASN A 136 25.12 5.24 3.35
C ASN A 136 25.55 5.35 4.82
N LYS A 137 24.67 5.84 5.71
CA LYS A 137 24.95 5.92 7.15
C LYS A 137 25.15 4.52 7.75
N LEU A 138 24.28 3.57 7.39
CA LEU A 138 24.39 2.17 7.79
C LEU A 138 25.69 1.54 7.30
N LEU A 139 26.03 1.73 6.02
CA LEU A 139 27.25 1.18 5.42
C LEU A 139 28.51 1.75 6.07
N TYR A 140 28.50 3.03 6.41
CA TYR A 140 29.61 3.66 7.12
C TYR A 140 29.80 3.03 8.50
N GLY A 141 28.74 2.92 9.30
CA GLY A 141 28.78 2.25 10.61
C GLY A 141 29.29 0.82 10.53
N ALA A 142 28.71 0.02 9.63
CA ALA A 142 29.08 -1.39 9.46
C ALA A 142 30.54 -1.55 9.02
N ARG A 143 31.02 -0.66 8.15
CA ARG A 143 32.41 -0.66 7.69
C ARG A 143 33.36 -0.30 8.82
N THR A 144 33.06 0.74 9.59
CA THR A 144 33.90 1.14 10.73
C THR A 144 33.97 0.05 11.79
N GLU A 145 32.87 -0.63 12.08
CA GLU A 145 32.85 -1.79 12.97
C GLU A 145 33.73 -2.93 12.42
N ALA A 146 33.60 -3.24 11.13
CA ALA A 146 34.42 -4.27 10.49
C ALA A 146 35.92 -3.93 10.47
N ASP A 147 36.27 -2.66 10.19
CA ASP A 147 37.65 -2.19 10.21
C ASP A 147 38.23 -2.27 11.64
N GLY A 148 37.44 -1.91 12.66
CA GLY A 148 37.80 -2.06 14.07
C GLY A 148 38.01 -3.51 14.49
N PHE A 149 37.13 -4.40 14.06
CA PHE A 149 37.25 -5.85 14.30
C PHE A 149 38.54 -6.43 13.68
N VAL A 150 38.89 -6.03 12.46
CA VAL A 150 40.14 -6.47 11.82
C VAL A 150 41.37 -5.93 12.54
N ALA A 151 41.32 -4.69 13.03
CA ALA A 151 42.39 -4.11 13.84
C ALA A 151 42.58 -4.87 15.16
N ASP A 152 41.48 -5.22 15.84
CA ASP A 152 41.49 -6.01 17.07
C ASP A 152 42.06 -7.42 16.86
N ILE A 153 41.69 -8.10 15.77
CA ILE A 153 42.31 -9.38 15.39
C ILE A 153 43.81 -9.21 15.18
N ARG A 154 44.25 -8.16 14.46
CA ARG A 154 45.67 -7.93 14.20
C ARG A 154 46.45 -7.76 15.50
N GLU A 155 45.93 -6.99 16.45
CA GLU A 155 46.53 -6.80 17.77
C GLU A 155 46.66 -8.14 18.53
N HIS A 156 45.57 -8.92 18.58
CA HIS A 156 45.58 -10.24 19.22
C HIS A 156 46.59 -11.21 18.59
N VAL A 157 46.70 -11.21 17.26
CA VAL A 157 47.66 -12.05 16.52
C VAL A 157 49.11 -11.59 16.76
N GLU A 158 49.36 -10.29 16.89
CA GLU A 158 50.70 -9.76 17.22
C GLU A 158 51.15 -10.16 18.63
N VAL A 159 50.24 -10.08 19.61
CA VAL A 159 50.51 -10.55 20.99
C VAL A 159 50.75 -12.06 21.02
N LEU A 160 49.92 -12.84 20.31
CA LEU A 160 50.10 -14.28 20.20
C LEU A 160 51.44 -14.62 19.52
N GLY A 161 51.76 -13.93 18.42
CA GLY A 161 53.00 -14.10 17.66
C GLY A 161 54.24 -13.81 18.50
N SER A 162 54.29 -12.66 19.19
CA SER A 162 55.40 -12.31 20.08
C SER A 162 55.55 -13.29 21.25
N THR A 163 54.45 -13.81 21.80
CA THR A 163 54.48 -14.84 22.85
C THR A 163 55.05 -16.17 22.33
N ILE A 164 54.62 -16.61 21.15
CA ILE A 164 55.15 -17.82 20.51
C ILE A 164 56.63 -17.66 20.19
N LEU A 165 57.03 -16.55 19.57
CA LEU A 165 58.43 -16.27 19.22
C LEU A 165 59.30 -16.20 20.46
N SER A 166 58.86 -15.52 21.52
CA SER A 166 59.59 -15.46 22.79
C SER A 166 59.78 -16.86 23.37
N ARG A 167 58.72 -17.67 23.40
CA ARG A 167 58.79 -19.05 23.87
C ARG A 167 59.74 -19.92 23.02
N GLN A 168 59.72 -19.76 21.70
CA GLN A 168 60.60 -20.50 20.79
C GLN A 168 62.06 -20.05 20.89
N ALA A 169 62.32 -18.76 21.11
CA ALA A 169 63.66 -18.24 21.39
C ALA A 169 64.22 -18.84 22.70
N HIS A 170 63.41 -18.90 23.77
CA HIS A 170 63.80 -19.56 25.01
C HIS A 170 64.13 -21.05 24.83
N LEU A 171 63.41 -21.76 23.96
CA LEU A 171 63.70 -23.17 23.64
C LEU A 171 64.98 -23.34 22.79
N ASN A 172 65.26 -22.42 21.86
CA ASN A 172 66.48 -22.48 21.03
C ASN A 172 67.77 -22.17 21.82
N VAL A 173 67.71 -21.31 22.83
CA VAL A 173 68.88 -20.99 23.70
C VAL A 173 69.33 -22.21 24.53
N GLY A 174 68.46 -23.20 24.73
CA GLY A 174 68.79 -24.46 25.41
C GLY A 174 69.68 -25.44 24.62
N ASN A 175 69.90 -25.23 23.31
CA ASN A 175 70.64 -26.16 22.45
C ASN A 175 71.95 -25.60 21.85
N ALA A 176 72.41 -24.43 22.29
CA ALA A 176 73.69 -23.86 21.85
C ALA A 176 74.81 -24.16 22.87
N THR A 177 75.42 -25.34 22.79
CA THR A 177 76.75 -25.58 23.40
C THR A 177 77.81 -24.85 22.58
N PRO A 178 78.65 -23.98 23.17
CA PRO A 178 79.77 -23.39 22.47
C PRO A 178 80.94 -24.38 22.49
N ASN A 179 81.33 -24.95 21.35
CA ASN A 179 82.63 -25.60 21.25
C ASN A 179 83.62 -24.68 20.53
N ILE A 180 84.66 -24.34 21.28
CA ILE A 180 85.77 -23.45 20.96
C ILE A 180 86.92 -24.33 20.43
N ASN A 181 87.62 -23.81 19.40
CA ASN A 181 88.97 -24.16 18.92
C ASN A 181 89.15 -25.05 17.67
N ASN A 182 89.56 -24.34 16.62
CA ASN A 182 90.85 -24.40 15.89
C ASN A 182 91.21 -25.52 14.89
N ASP A 183 91.67 -24.98 13.76
CA ASP A 183 92.81 -25.35 12.91
C ASP A 183 92.69 -26.45 11.84
N SER A 184 92.64 -25.94 10.60
CA SER A 184 93.60 -26.17 9.53
C SER A 184 93.67 -27.52 8.79
N THR A 185 93.44 -27.36 7.47
CA THR A 185 94.19 -27.90 6.31
C THR A 185 93.57 -29.04 5.48
N ALA A 186 93.48 -28.72 4.18
CA ALA A 186 93.75 -29.55 2.99
C ALA A 186 92.59 -30.27 2.26
N GLY A 187 92.54 -30.02 0.93
CA GLY A 187 91.89 -30.83 -0.11
C GLY A 187 90.71 -30.12 -0.78
N GLN A 188 90.91 -29.33 -1.85
CA GLN A 188 90.76 -29.73 -3.28
C GLN A 188 89.38 -30.33 -3.60
N SER A 189 88.65 -30.04 -4.68
CA SER A 189 88.76 -29.20 -5.87
C SER A 189 87.44 -29.43 -6.65
N GLN A 190 86.95 -28.41 -7.39
CA GLN A 190 86.12 -28.52 -8.62
C GLN A 190 84.67 -29.07 -8.44
N THR A 191 83.59 -28.62 -9.12
CA THR A 191 83.40 -28.02 -10.46
C THR A 191 81.94 -27.51 -10.58
N ALA A 192 81.72 -26.49 -11.44
CA ALA A 192 80.56 -26.17 -12.33
C ALA A 192 79.11 -26.60 -11.94
N GLN A 193 78.03 -25.84 -12.16
CA GLN A 193 77.57 -25.25 -13.44
C GLN A 193 76.25 -24.47 -13.18
N SER A 194 76.22 -23.15 -13.34
CA SER A 194 75.51 -22.39 -14.41
C SER A 194 74.24 -23.01 -15.02
N GLY A 195 73.09 -22.36 -14.77
CA GLY A 195 72.10 -22.02 -15.81
C GLY A 195 70.68 -22.56 -15.66
N ARG A 196 69.69 -21.67 -15.48
CA ARG A 196 68.66 -21.42 -16.53
C ARG A 196 67.75 -20.22 -16.22
N ARG A 197 67.68 -19.35 -17.23
CA ARG A 197 66.67 -18.31 -17.47
C ARG A 197 65.33 -18.93 -17.85
N GLY A 198 64.26 -18.14 -17.74
CA GLY A 198 63.05 -18.32 -18.56
C GLY A 198 61.88 -17.44 -18.14
N SER A 199 61.89 -16.18 -18.57
CA SER A 199 60.68 -15.35 -18.70
C SER A 199 59.87 -15.76 -19.93
N GLY A 200 58.55 -15.63 -19.82
CA GLY A 200 57.57 -15.69 -20.89
C GLY A 200 56.21 -15.35 -20.29
#